data_AF-A0AAW6G6C7-F1
#
_entry.id   AF-A0AAW6G6C7-F1
#
_cell.length_a   1.000
_cell.length_b   1.000
_cell.length_c   1.000
_cell.angle_alpha   90.00
_cell.angle_beta   90.00
_cell.angle_gamma   90.00
#
_symmetry.space_group_name_H-M   'P 1'
#
loop_
_entity.id
_entity.type
_entity.pdbx_description
1 polymer ?
#
loop_
_entity_poly.entity_id
_entity_poly.type
_entity_poly.pdbx_seq_one_letter_code
_entity_poly.pdbx_strand_id
1 'polypeptide(L)'
;MGMEEWIKEQQRRYLDEPRLKELTEVMKQIRKFVREKEYRKLTELVRRYRKSEDVITQVACLLSNSHLFPTPEKTVETDRSELMTALKNTYFMEKNGCRLADVNPEKADSVHGMLAMHTFMRDAYLKVYPESKQERPSPEEVRSSVRILDFHRKESDVWELCNLAVYLMPPSRYVALRYGLADDYDRLDRLHRSGPEPAYDEGVALESRLCRNAEKAAESIGDVRLPDFYLEKLNGELENLGRIAASPDAVHDILHISPDFLTKYGIDKNASATERSCQAEKAYRELDARFVRMTGRRPYADEFFAFLRHGKEKVAEVDRPRPVHKPILRNPPSKGRKMGI
;
A
#
# COMPACT_ATOMS: atom_id res chain seq x y z
N MET A 1 -2.42 -28.36 26.14
CA MET A 1 -3.83 -28.77 26.20
C MET A 1 -3.89 -30.17 26.77
N GLY A 2 -4.56 -30.33 27.91
CA GLY A 2 -4.75 -31.63 28.55
C GLY A 2 -5.82 -32.48 27.83
N MET A 3 -5.86 -33.79 28.10
CA MET A 3 -6.81 -34.70 27.44
C MET A 3 -8.28 -34.36 27.77
N GLU A 4 -8.57 -33.91 28.99
CA GLU A 4 -9.92 -33.47 29.37
C GLU A 4 -10.38 -32.20 28.64
N GLU A 5 -9.48 -31.24 28.45
CA GLU A 5 -9.76 -30.02 27.67
C GLU A 5 -10.03 -30.36 26.21
N TRP A 6 -9.25 -31.29 25.64
CA TRP A 6 -9.46 -31.75 24.28
C TRP A 6 -10.83 -32.43 24.10
N ILE A 7 -11.24 -33.28 25.04
CA ILE A 7 -12.57 -33.95 25.01
C ILE A 7 -13.69 -32.90 25.06
N LYS A 8 -13.60 -31.91 25.96
CA LYS A 8 -14.60 -30.83 26.06
C LYS A 8 -14.69 -30.02 24.78
N GLU A 9 -13.55 -29.70 24.15
CA GLU A 9 -13.53 -28.99 22.86
C GLU A 9 -14.14 -29.84 21.74
N GLN A 10 -13.88 -31.15 21.68
CA GLN A 10 -14.52 -32.01 20.68
C GLN A 10 -16.04 -32.10 20.85
N GLN A 11 -16.51 -32.19 22.10
CA GLN A 11 -17.96 -32.19 22.40
C GLN A 11 -18.62 -30.88 21.99
N ARG A 12 -17.98 -29.75 22.29
CA ARG A 12 -18.44 -28.43 21.84
C ARG A 12 -18.51 -28.37 20.31
N ARG A 13 -17.44 -28.76 19.61
CA ARG A 13 -17.43 -28.80 18.13
C ARG A 13 -18.57 -29.63 17.57
N TYR A 14 -18.84 -30.79 18.16
CA TYR A 14 -19.94 -31.64 17.73
C TYR A 14 -21.33 -30.98 17.87
N LEU A 15 -21.52 -30.14 18.90
CA LEU A 15 -22.79 -29.48 19.20
C LEU A 15 -22.99 -28.16 18.43
N ASP A 16 -21.92 -27.37 18.32
CA ASP A 16 -22.01 -25.98 17.88
C ASP A 16 -21.52 -25.76 16.43
N GLU A 17 -20.77 -26.70 15.84
CA GLU A 17 -20.39 -26.60 14.42
C GLU A 17 -21.48 -27.18 13.51
N PRO A 18 -21.85 -26.48 12.43
CA PRO A 18 -22.80 -27.02 11.47
C PRO A 18 -22.23 -28.24 10.74
N ARG A 19 -23.11 -29.18 10.39
CA ARG A 19 -22.72 -30.32 9.55
C ARG A 19 -22.32 -29.82 8.15
N LEU A 20 -21.50 -30.59 7.44
CA LEU A 20 -20.96 -30.20 6.13
C LEU A 20 -22.01 -29.67 5.12
N LYS A 21 -23.18 -30.31 5.04
CA LYS A 21 -24.28 -29.87 4.15
C LYS A 21 -24.84 -28.51 4.56
N GLU A 22 -25.03 -28.30 5.86
CA GLU A 22 -25.51 -27.03 6.41
C GLU A 22 -24.45 -25.94 6.27
N LEU A 23 -23.19 -26.24 6.58
CA LEU A 23 -22.07 -25.32 6.39
C LEU A 23 -21.99 -24.82 4.94
N THR A 24 -22.19 -25.70 3.96
CA THR A 24 -22.19 -25.33 2.54
C THR A 24 -23.29 -24.33 2.20
N GLU A 25 -24.50 -24.53 2.74
CA GLU A 25 -25.61 -23.61 2.52
C GLU A 25 -25.39 -22.27 3.25
N VAL A 26 -24.87 -22.31 4.48
CA VAL A 26 -24.47 -21.12 5.22
C VAL A 26 -23.41 -20.34 4.46
N MET A 27 -22.39 -20.98 3.90
CA MET A 27 -21.37 -20.33 3.07
C MET A 27 -21.98 -19.64 1.84
N LYS A 28 -22.96 -20.26 1.19
CA LYS A 28 -23.68 -19.66 0.07
C LYS A 28 -24.45 -18.41 0.50
N GLN A 29 -25.09 -18.45 1.67
CA GLN A 29 -25.78 -17.30 2.25
C GLN A 29 -24.80 -16.17 2.60
N ILE A 30 -23.67 -16.47 3.24
CA ILE A 30 -22.65 -15.47 3.59
C ILE A 30 -22.16 -14.76 2.33
N ARG A 31 -21.76 -15.50 1.28
CA ARG A 31 -21.31 -14.92 0.01
C ARG A 31 -22.36 -14.01 -0.61
N LYS A 32 -23.64 -14.44 -0.58
CA LYS A 32 -24.76 -13.63 -1.07
C LYS A 32 -24.88 -12.33 -0.29
N PHE A 33 -24.94 -12.40 1.04
CA PHE A 33 -25.12 -11.23 1.88
C PHE A 33 -23.94 -10.25 1.83
N VAL A 34 -22.70 -10.76 1.74
CA VAL A 34 -21.50 -9.91 1.56
C VAL A 34 -21.56 -9.15 0.23
N ARG A 35 -21.90 -9.84 -0.87
CA ARG A 35 -22.02 -9.22 -2.20
C ARG A 35 -23.13 -8.18 -2.26
N GLU A 36 -24.27 -8.48 -1.64
CA GLU A 36 -25.45 -7.61 -1.61
C GLU A 36 -25.36 -6.54 -0.50
N LYS A 37 -24.27 -6.51 0.28
CA LYS A 37 -24.05 -5.58 1.41
C LYS A 37 -25.15 -5.62 2.47
N GLU A 38 -25.73 -6.80 2.69
CA GLU A 38 -26.81 -7.09 3.62
C GLU A 38 -26.26 -7.34 5.04
N TYR A 39 -25.62 -6.32 5.63
CA TYR A 39 -24.90 -6.45 6.91
C TYR A 39 -25.80 -6.78 8.10
N ARG A 40 -27.06 -6.34 8.07
CA ARG A 40 -28.06 -6.74 9.07
C ARG A 40 -28.31 -8.25 9.06
N LYS A 41 -28.52 -8.85 7.89
CA LYS A 41 -28.69 -10.31 7.75
C LYS A 41 -27.43 -11.08 8.15
N LEU A 42 -26.25 -10.53 7.83
CA LEU A 42 -24.97 -11.10 8.31
C LEU A 42 -24.86 -11.04 9.84
N THR A 43 -25.29 -9.95 10.45
CA THR A 43 -25.30 -9.80 11.91
C THR A 43 -26.19 -10.86 12.57
N GLU A 44 -27.39 -11.10 12.03
CA GLU A 44 -28.28 -12.16 12.49
C GLU A 44 -27.65 -13.56 12.34
N LEU A 45 -26.95 -13.81 11.23
CA LEU A 45 -26.22 -15.06 10.98
C LEU A 45 -25.07 -15.24 11.98
N VAL A 46 -24.26 -14.20 12.23
CA VAL A 46 -23.19 -14.21 13.22
C VAL A 46 -23.74 -14.49 14.62
N ARG A 47 -24.85 -13.86 15.01
CA ARG A 47 -25.50 -14.12 16.30
C ARG A 47 -26.00 -15.56 16.42
N ARG A 48 -26.57 -16.12 15.35
CA ARG A 48 -27.04 -17.51 15.30
C ARG A 48 -25.89 -18.51 15.46
N TYR A 49 -24.78 -18.28 14.75
CA TYR A 49 -23.61 -19.15 14.75
C TYR A 49 -22.48 -18.63 15.64
N ARG A 50 -22.80 -17.87 16.69
CA ARG A 50 -21.79 -17.21 17.55
C ARG A 50 -20.82 -18.17 18.24
N LYS A 51 -21.20 -19.44 18.35
CA LYS A 51 -20.37 -20.51 18.93
C LYS A 51 -19.59 -21.33 17.89
N SER A 52 -19.89 -21.18 16.60
CA SER A 52 -19.20 -21.91 15.53
C SER A 52 -17.94 -21.16 15.11
N GLU A 53 -16.78 -21.78 15.32
CA GLU A 53 -15.48 -21.22 14.90
C GLU A 53 -15.37 -21.25 13.37
N ASP A 54 -15.91 -22.30 12.73
CA ASP A 54 -15.84 -22.46 11.27
C ASP A 54 -16.67 -21.39 10.54
N VAL A 55 -17.92 -21.15 10.97
CA VAL A 55 -18.79 -20.14 10.34
C VAL A 55 -18.22 -18.74 10.54
N ILE A 56 -17.77 -18.39 11.75
CA ILE A 56 -17.22 -17.06 12.03
C ILE A 56 -15.95 -16.81 11.22
N THR A 57 -15.07 -17.81 11.09
CA THR A 57 -13.88 -17.71 10.25
C THR A 57 -14.24 -17.47 8.78
N GLN A 58 -15.26 -18.15 8.25
CA GLN A 58 -15.72 -17.94 6.87
C GLN A 58 -16.36 -16.56 6.67
N VAL A 59 -17.15 -16.08 7.62
CA VAL A 59 -17.69 -14.71 7.60
C VAL A 59 -16.55 -13.70 7.56
N ALA A 60 -15.54 -13.86 8.42
CA ALA A 60 -14.41 -12.96 8.51
C ALA A 60 -13.57 -12.91 7.23
N CYS A 61 -13.28 -14.07 6.65
CA CYS A 61 -12.51 -14.19 5.40
C CYS A 61 -13.24 -13.55 4.20
N LEU A 62 -14.56 -13.70 4.12
CA LEU A 62 -15.32 -13.07 3.04
C LEU A 62 -15.46 -11.56 3.21
N LEU A 63 -15.63 -11.08 4.45
CA LEU A 63 -15.74 -9.67 4.75
C LEU A 63 -14.40 -8.91 4.65
N SER A 64 -13.28 -9.54 4.99
CA SER A 64 -11.96 -8.90 4.85
C SER A 64 -11.66 -8.51 3.40
N ASN A 65 -12.25 -9.22 2.44
CA ASN A 65 -12.13 -8.94 1.02
C ASN A 65 -13.20 -7.96 0.48
N SER A 66 -14.19 -7.56 1.27
CA SER A 66 -15.40 -6.89 0.79
C SER A 66 -15.44 -5.37 0.94
N HIS A 67 -14.28 -4.69 1.07
CA HIS A 67 -14.20 -3.24 1.33
C HIS A 67 -15.21 -2.77 2.38
N LEU A 68 -15.30 -3.49 3.51
CA LEU A 68 -16.36 -3.31 4.50
C LEU A 68 -16.44 -1.87 5.04
N PHE A 69 -15.29 -1.20 5.17
CA PHE A 69 -15.17 0.16 5.72
C PHE A 69 -14.58 1.12 4.67
N PRO A 70 -15.36 1.53 3.65
CA PRO A 70 -14.82 2.32 2.55
C PRO A 70 -14.52 3.78 2.96
N THR A 71 -15.24 4.32 3.94
CA THR A 71 -15.03 5.66 4.50
C THR A 71 -15.33 5.69 6.01
N PRO A 72 -14.85 6.71 6.75
CA PRO A 72 -15.20 6.91 8.16
C PRO A 72 -16.72 7.00 8.40
N GLU A 73 -17.46 7.70 7.54
CA GLU A 73 -18.91 7.86 7.64
C GLU A 73 -19.65 6.54 7.47
N LYS A 74 -19.24 5.72 6.50
CA LYS A 74 -19.81 4.39 6.29
C LYS A 74 -19.51 3.44 7.45
N THR A 75 -18.41 3.64 8.16
CA THR A 75 -17.99 2.79 9.28
C THR A 75 -18.94 2.89 10.47
N VAL A 76 -19.47 4.09 10.74
CA VAL A 76 -20.37 4.32 11.88
C VAL A 76 -21.84 4.04 11.57
N GLU A 77 -22.17 3.58 10.35
CA GLU A 77 -23.52 3.11 10.03
C GLU A 77 -23.93 1.96 10.96
N THR A 78 -25.20 1.98 11.39
CA THR A 78 -25.76 1.07 12.40
C THR A 78 -25.47 -0.39 12.08
N ASP A 79 -25.79 -0.84 10.87
CA ASP A 79 -25.65 -2.26 10.50
C ASP A 79 -24.20 -2.75 10.55
N ARG A 80 -23.21 -1.91 10.20
CA ARG A 80 -21.79 -2.27 10.29
C ARG A 80 -21.31 -2.28 11.74
N SER A 81 -21.72 -1.29 12.51
CA SER A 81 -21.37 -1.20 13.94
C SER A 81 -21.95 -2.38 14.73
N GLU A 82 -23.20 -2.77 14.42
CA GLU A 82 -23.83 -3.95 14.99
C GLU A 82 -23.14 -5.25 14.58
N LEU A 83 -22.73 -5.37 13.31
CA LEU A 83 -21.97 -6.52 12.83
C LEU A 83 -20.65 -6.68 13.58
N MET A 84 -19.90 -5.60 13.77
CA MET A 84 -18.66 -5.63 14.52
C MET A 84 -18.88 -5.99 15.99
N THR A 85 -19.97 -5.49 16.59
CA THR A 85 -20.36 -5.86 17.95
C THR A 85 -20.75 -7.34 18.05
N ALA A 86 -21.47 -7.87 17.06
CA ALA A 86 -21.84 -9.28 17.01
C ALA A 86 -20.59 -10.18 16.87
N LEU A 87 -19.62 -9.79 16.03
CA LEU A 87 -18.36 -10.51 15.86
C LEU A 87 -17.53 -10.53 17.16
N LYS A 88 -17.47 -9.41 17.89
CA LYS A 88 -16.82 -9.35 19.23
C LYS A 88 -17.45 -10.33 20.23
N ASN A 89 -18.75 -10.57 20.12
CA ASN A 89 -19.53 -11.42 21.02
C ASN A 89 -19.66 -12.86 20.50
N THR A 90 -18.56 -13.42 19.99
CA THR A 90 -18.49 -14.81 19.51
C THR A 90 -17.51 -15.61 20.35
N TYR A 91 -17.72 -16.92 20.44
CA TYR A 91 -16.77 -17.85 21.08
C TYR A 91 -15.37 -17.73 20.49
N PHE A 92 -15.29 -17.49 19.19
CA PHE A 92 -14.03 -17.24 18.49
C PHE A 92 -13.25 -16.07 19.12
N MET A 93 -13.92 -14.95 19.39
CA MET A 93 -13.28 -13.78 20.00
C MET A 93 -13.08 -13.95 21.51
N GLU A 94 -13.95 -14.69 22.21
CA GLU A 94 -13.73 -15.05 23.62
C GLU A 94 -12.43 -15.85 23.80
N LYS A 95 -12.15 -16.77 22.87
CA LYS A 95 -10.95 -17.62 22.85
C LYS A 95 -9.69 -16.87 22.42
N ASN A 96 -9.79 -16.03 21.39
CA ASN A 96 -8.63 -15.36 20.78
C ASN A 96 -8.33 -13.95 21.34
N GLY A 97 -9.27 -13.36 22.08
CA GLY A 97 -9.13 -12.07 22.75
C GLY A 97 -9.85 -10.92 22.04
N CYS A 98 -10.72 -10.20 22.74
CA CYS A 98 -11.55 -9.13 22.14
C CYS A 98 -10.89 -7.75 22.07
N ARG A 99 -9.84 -7.50 22.86
CA ARG A 99 -9.14 -6.21 22.96
C ARG A 99 -7.95 -6.22 22.01
N LEU A 100 -7.88 -5.24 21.11
CA LEU A 100 -6.77 -5.16 20.16
C LEU A 100 -5.44 -4.91 20.86
N ALA A 101 -5.46 -4.23 22.01
CA ALA A 101 -4.28 -3.99 22.84
C ALA A 101 -3.57 -5.27 23.29
N ASP A 102 -4.34 -6.35 23.50
CA ASP A 102 -3.82 -7.60 24.06
C ASP A 102 -3.36 -8.58 22.95
N VAL A 103 -3.54 -8.21 21.67
CA VAL A 103 -3.33 -9.09 20.52
C VAL A 103 -1.96 -8.81 19.87
N ASN A 104 -1.19 -9.87 19.66
CA ASN A 104 0.05 -9.80 18.87
C ASN A 104 -0.32 -9.71 17.37
N PRO A 105 0.18 -8.71 16.62
CA PRO A 105 -0.07 -8.58 15.17
C PRO A 105 0.21 -9.86 14.36
N GLU A 106 1.22 -10.66 14.71
CA GLU A 106 1.51 -11.92 14.00
C GLU A 106 0.45 -13.00 14.20
N LYS A 107 -0.31 -12.92 15.29
CA LYS A 107 -1.37 -13.87 15.66
C LYS A 107 -2.77 -13.33 15.39
N ALA A 108 -2.89 -12.08 14.96
CA ALA A 108 -4.17 -11.49 14.64
C ALA A 108 -4.78 -12.18 13.41
N ASP A 109 -6.04 -12.58 13.54
CA ASP A 109 -6.81 -13.17 12.45
C ASP A 109 -7.60 -12.10 11.66
N SER A 110 -8.37 -12.53 10.67
CA SER A 110 -9.20 -11.65 9.84
C SER A 110 -10.24 -10.86 10.66
N VAL A 111 -10.74 -11.40 11.78
CA VAL A 111 -11.68 -10.67 12.66
C VAL A 111 -10.94 -9.53 13.36
N HIS A 112 -9.74 -9.79 13.88
CA HIS A 112 -8.89 -8.74 14.45
C HIS A 112 -8.55 -7.66 13.42
N GLY A 113 -8.22 -8.05 12.18
CA GLY A 113 -7.98 -7.09 11.09
C GLY A 113 -9.20 -6.20 10.80
N MET A 114 -10.41 -6.77 10.76
CA MET A 114 -11.63 -5.99 10.59
C MET A 114 -11.93 -5.08 11.79
N LEU A 115 -11.71 -5.57 13.01
CA LEU A 115 -11.87 -4.77 14.22
C LEU A 115 -10.88 -3.62 14.29
N ALA A 116 -9.64 -3.85 13.86
CA ALA A 116 -8.63 -2.82 13.74
C ALA A 116 -9.02 -1.77 12.71
N MET A 117 -9.45 -2.18 11.50
CA MET A 117 -9.92 -1.24 10.48
C MET A 117 -11.12 -0.42 10.97
N HIS A 118 -12.11 -1.08 11.56
CA HIS A 118 -13.28 -0.41 12.14
C HIS A 118 -12.87 0.60 13.23
N THR A 119 -11.95 0.22 14.13
CA THR A 119 -11.47 1.08 15.21
C THR A 119 -10.74 2.31 14.68
N PHE A 120 -9.85 2.14 13.71
CA PHE A 120 -9.14 3.23 13.06
C PHE A 120 -10.11 4.19 12.34
N MET A 121 -11.01 3.65 11.52
CA MET A 121 -11.96 4.46 10.74
C MET A 121 -12.97 5.18 11.63
N ARG A 122 -13.42 4.53 12.70
CA ARG A 122 -14.31 5.15 13.70
C ARG A 122 -13.60 6.27 14.46
N ASP A 123 -12.32 6.09 14.84
CA ASP A 123 -11.52 7.17 15.43
C ASP A 123 -11.37 8.35 14.46
N ALA A 124 -11.13 8.08 13.18
CA ALA A 124 -11.04 9.11 12.14
C ALA A 124 -12.37 9.88 12.01
N TYR A 125 -13.52 9.19 12.01
CA TYR A 125 -14.84 9.84 12.00
C TYR A 125 -15.04 10.75 13.20
N LEU A 126 -14.77 10.25 14.41
CA LEU A 126 -15.03 10.98 15.65
C LEU A 126 -14.08 12.17 15.88
N LYS A 127 -12.92 12.19 15.22
CA LYS A 127 -12.06 13.39 15.16
C LYS A 127 -12.70 14.53 14.37
N VAL A 128 -13.42 14.21 13.30
CA VAL A 128 -14.08 15.19 12.44
C VAL A 128 -15.42 15.63 13.03
N TYR A 129 -16.13 14.72 13.71
CA TYR A 129 -17.45 14.94 14.30
C TYR A 129 -17.47 14.71 15.82
N PRO A 130 -16.78 15.55 16.62
CA PRO A 130 -16.72 15.42 18.08
C PRO A 130 -18.08 15.54 18.76
N GLU A 131 -19.06 16.19 18.14
CA GLU A 131 -20.43 16.39 18.62
C GLU A 131 -21.33 15.15 18.50
N SER A 132 -20.88 14.09 17.84
CA SER A 132 -21.66 12.88 17.55
C SER A 132 -22.15 12.08 18.77
N LYS A 133 -21.83 12.52 20.01
CA LYS A 133 -22.16 11.89 21.31
C LYS A 133 -21.69 10.43 21.47
N GLN A 134 -21.02 9.87 20.47
CA GLN A 134 -20.48 8.51 20.53
C GLN A 134 -19.15 8.51 21.29
N GLU A 135 -18.96 7.48 22.12
CA GLU A 135 -17.70 7.31 22.85
C GLU A 135 -16.56 6.96 21.89
N ARG A 136 -15.47 7.72 21.97
CA ARG A 136 -14.30 7.52 21.14
C ARG A 136 -13.53 6.26 21.57
N PRO A 137 -12.99 5.46 20.64
CA PRO A 137 -12.06 4.39 21.00
C PRO A 137 -10.91 4.91 21.87
N SER A 138 -10.44 4.11 22.81
CA SER A 138 -9.33 4.51 23.68
C SER A 138 -8.06 4.75 22.86
N PRO A 139 -7.17 5.67 23.26
CA PRO A 139 -5.91 5.89 22.54
C PRO A 139 -5.05 4.64 22.41
N GLU A 140 -5.13 3.72 23.38
CA GLU A 140 -4.45 2.43 23.36
C GLU A 140 -5.01 1.51 22.26
N GLU A 141 -6.33 1.37 22.16
CA GLU A 141 -6.98 0.56 21.12
C GLU A 141 -6.71 1.14 19.73
N VAL A 142 -6.66 2.47 19.57
CA VAL A 142 -6.33 3.11 18.29
C VAL A 142 -4.88 2.80 17.90
N ARG A 143 -3.92 2.93 18.82
CA ARG A 143 -2.52 2.57 18.53
C ARG A 143 -2.38 1.09 18.17
N SER A 144 -3.09 0.23 18.88
CA SER A 144 -3.07 -1.22 18.63
C SER A 144 -3.74 -1.59 17.31
N SER A 145 -4.81 -0.89 16.92
CA SER A 145 -5.39 -1.07 15.58
C SER A 145 -4.41 -0.73 14.48
N VAL A 146 -3.64 0.36 14.62
CA VAL A 146 -2.62 0.74 13.64
C VAL A 146 -1.53 -0.32 13.59
N ARG A 147 -1.04 -0.80 14.75
CA ARG A 147 -0.03 -1.87 14.78
C ARG A 147 -0.47 -3.16 14.07
N ILE A 148 -1.71 -3.59 14.28
CA ILE A 148 -2.26 -4.78 13.61
C ILE A 148 -2.37 -4.53 12.11
N LEU A 149 -2.91 -3.38 11.69
CA LEU A 149 -3.05 -3.07 10.27
C LEU A 149 -1.70 -2.90 9.57
N ASP A 150 -0.72 -2.24 10.20
CA ASP A 150 0.64 -2.09 9.67
C ASP A 150 1.28 -3.47 9.40
N PHE A 151 0.97 -4.50 10.21
CA PHE A 151 1.45 -5.86 9.94
C PHE A 151 0.69 -6.54 8.78
N HIS A 152 -0.65 -6.52 8.82
CA HIS A 152 -1.48 -7.28 7.88
C HIS A 152 -1.65 -6.62 6.51
N ARG A 153 -1.49 -5.30 6.43
CA ARG A 153 -1.76 -4.52 5.22
C ARG A 153 -0.52 -3.97 4.55
N LYS A 154 0.68 -4.12 5.11
CA LYS A 154 1.92 -3.55 4.55
C LYS A 154 2.08 -3.75 3.05
N GLU A 155 1.78 -4.94 2.53
CA GLU A 155 1.85 -5.22 1.10
C GLU A 155 0.79 -4.46 0.28
N SER A 156 -0.46 -4.45 0.74
CA SER A 156 -1.56 -3.70 0.10
C SER A 156 -1.33 -2.19 0.16
N ASP A 157 -0.87 -1.67 1.29
CA ASP A 157 -0.59 -0.26 1.48
C ASP A 157 0.57 0.19 0.58
N VAL A 158 1.67 -0.57 0.51
CA VAL A 158 2.76 -0.30 -0.45
C VAL A 158 2.24 -0.30 -1.89
N TRP A 159 1.41 -1.29 -2.25
CA TRP A 159 0.83 -1.37 -3.58
C TRP A 159 -0.02 -0.14 -3.92
N GLU A 160 -0.93 0.26 -3.03
CA GLU A 160 -1.78 1.44 -3.20
C GLU A 160 -0.96 2.74 -3.29
N LEU A 161 0.04 2.91 -2.42
CA LEU A 161 0.91 4.09 -2.41
C LEU A 161 1.77 4.18 -3.69
N CYS A 162 2.32 3.07 -4.16
CA CYS A 162 3.07 3.03 -5.42
C CYS A 162 2.16 3.34 -6.63
N ASN A 163 0.93 2.84 -6.63
CA ASN A 163 -0.04 3.15 -7.69
C ASN A 163 -0.42 4.64 -7.71
N LEU A 164 -0.60 5.25 -6.54
CA LEU A 164 -0.80 6.70 -6.43
C LEU A 164 0.43 7.46 -6.94
N ALA A 165 1.63 7.06 -6.52
CA ALA A 165 2.87 7.74 -6.90
C ALA A 165 3.21 7.67 -8.40
N VAL A 166 2.82 6.60 -9.09
CA VAL A 166 3.17 6.37 -10.49
C VAL A 166 2.04 6.76 -11.44
N TYR A 167 0.80 6.43 -11.08
CA TYR A 167 -0.35 6.55 -11.99
C TYR A 167 -1.42 7.53 -11.48
N LEU A 168 -1.18 8.20 -10.34
CA LEU A 168 -2.19 9.01 -9.65
C LEU A 168 -3.50 8.24 -9.36
N MET A 169 -3.40 6.91 -9.26
CA MET A 169 -4.55 6.08 -8.95
C MET A 169 -5.00 6.33 -7.51
N PRO A 170 -6.30 6.58 -7.28
CA PRO A 170 -6.85 6.83 -5.96
C PRO A 170 -6.49 5.73 -4.94
N PRO A 171 -5.87 6.06 -3.80
CA PRO A 171 -5.71 5.09 -2.73
C PRO A 171 -7.06 4.86 -2.03
N SER A 172 -7.16 3.78 -1.25
CA SER A 172 -8.27 3.62 -0.31
C SER A 172 -8.28 4.78 0.69
N ARG A 173 -9.48 5.10 1.23
CA ARG A 173 -9.60 6.13 2.26
C ARG A 173 -8.76 5.80 3.50
N TYR A 174 -8.54 4.52 3.77
CA TYR A 174 -7.65 4.06 4.83
C TYR A 174 -6.22 4.55 4.61
N VAL A 175 -5.63 4.21 3.46
CA VAL A 175 -4.27 4.60 3.10
C VAL A 175 -4.14 6.12 3.07
N ALA A 176 -5.13 6.82 2.50
CA ALA A 176 -5.12 8.28 2.48
C ALA A 176 -5.05 8.89 3.90
N LEU A 177 -5.81 8.37 4.85
CA LEU A 177 -5.80 8.84 6.24
C LEU A 177 -4.53 8.39 6.99
N ARG A 178 -4.12 7.12 6.84
CA ARG A 178 -2.98 6.52 7.56
C ARG A 178 -1.65 7.19 7.24
N TYR A 179 -1.48 7.65 6.00
CA TYR A 179 -0.24 8.26 5.51
C TYR A 179 -0.35 9.78 5.29
N GLY A 180 -1.44 10.41 5.76
CA GLY A 180 -1.59 11.87 5.73
C GLY A 180 -1.76 12.47 4.32
N LEU A 181 -2.39 11.72 3.41
CA LEU A 181 -2.64 12.11 2.02
C LEU A 181 -4.08 12.61 1.81
N ALA A 182 -4.97 12.37 2.77
CA ALA A 182 -6.41 12.61 2.67
C ALA A 182 -6.78 14.05 2.26
N ASP A 183 -6.20 15.07 2.90
CA ASP A 183 -6.58 16.46 2.65
C ASP A 183 -6.17 16.92 1.24
N ASP A 184 -4.96 16.59 0.82
CA ASP A 184 -4.44 16.89 -0.52
C ASP A 184 -5.24 16.18 -1.59
N TYR A 185 -5.57 14.91 -1.35
CA TYR A 185 -6.38 14.11 -2.26
C TYR A 185 -7.81 14.64 -2.37
N ASP A 186 -8.46 14.95 -1.24
CA ASP A 186 -9.83 15.50 -1.24
C ASP A 186 -9.87 16.88 -1.92
N ARG A 187 -8.81 17.67 -1.80
CA ARG A 187 -8.67 18.96 -2.52
C ARG A 187 -8.51 18.74 -4.02
N LEU A 188 -7.66 17.81 -4.42
CA LEU A 188 -7.45 17.46 -5.84
C LEU A 188 -8.74 16.92 -6.47
N ASP A 189 -9.45 16.01 -5.80
CA ASP A 189 -10.74 15.48 -6.27
C ASP A 189 -11.80 16.58 -6.41
N ARG A 190 -11.85 17.55 -5.49
CA ARG A 190 -12.74 18.72 -5.64
C ARG A 190 -12.38 19.55 -6.88
N LEU A 191 -11.10 19.81 -7.12
CA LEU A 191 -10.64 20.56 -8.30
C LEU A 191 -11.02 19.84 -9.60
N HIS A 192 -10.82 18.52 -9.67
CA HIS A 192 -11.20 17.72 -10.84
C HIS A 192 -12.71 17.75 -11.11
N ARG A 193 -13.54 17.87 -10.07
CA ARG A 193 -15.01 17.97 -10.21
C ARG A 193 -15.49 19.37 -10.57
N SER A 194 -14.76 20.43 -10.21
CA SER A 194 -15.17 21.82 -10.46
C SER A 194 -14.96 22.31 -11.90
N GLY A 195 -14.33 21.52 -12.78
CA GLY A 195 -14.14 21.89 -14.19
C GLY A 195 -12.91 22.78 -14.46
N PRO A 196 -12.70 23.20 -15.73
CA PRO A 196 -11.41 23.67 -16.26
C PRO A 196 -11.12 25.17 -16.01
N GLU A 197 -11.43 25.71 -14.84
CA GLU A 197 -11.05 27.08 -14.42
C GLU A 197 -9.59 27.13 -13.89
N PRO A 198 -8.96 28.32 -13.64
CA PRO A 198 -7.49 28.50 -13.63
C PRO A 198 -6.71 27.84 -12.47
N ALA A 199 -7.30 26.86 -11.79
CA ALA A 199 -6.68 26.01 -10.77
C ALA A 199 -5.75 24.93 -11.34
N TYR A 200 -5.35 25.01 -12.62
CA TYR A 200 -4.42 24.05 -13.24
C TYR A 200 -3.09 23.98 -12.47
N ASP A 201 -2.50 25.13 -12.15
CA ASP A 201 -1.25 25.21 -11.39
C ASP A 201 -1.40 24.64 -9.98
N GLU A 202 -2.58 24.82 -9.37
CA GLU A 202 -2.90 24.25 -8.05
C GLU A 202 -3.02 22.72 -8.12
N GLY A 203 -3.69 22.20 -9.15
CA GLY A 203 -3.82 20.76 -9.40
C GLY A 203 -2.46 20.09 -9.57
N VAL A 204 -1.60 20.64 -10.43
CA VAL A 204 -0.23 20.13 -10.67
C VAL A 204 0.61 20.16 -9.38
N ALA A 205 0.50 21.23 -8.59
CA ALA A 205 1.19 21.32 -7.31
C ALA A 205 0.72 20.27 -6.29
N LEU A 206 -0.59 19.98 -6.26
CA LEU A 206 -1.20 18.94 -5.42
C LEU A 206 -0.77 17.54 -5.86
N GLU A 207 -0.85 17.24 -7.16
CA GLU A 207 -0.40 15.96 -7.72
C GLU A 207 1.07 15.71 -7.40
N SER A 208 1.93 16.70 -7.64
CA SER A 208 3.35 16.61 -7.30
C SER A 208 3.60 16.34 -5.81
N ARG A 209 2.82 16.97 -4.92
CA ARG A 209 2.93 16.75 -3.47
C ARG A 209 2.43 15.37 -3.06
N LEU A 210 1.31 14.91 -3.63
CA LEU A 210 0.78 13.55 -3.42
C LEU A 210 1.78 12.49 -3.88
N CYS A 211 2.35 12.62 -5.07
CA CYS A 211 3.36 11.70 -5.57
C CYS A 211 4.57 11.62 -4.64
N ARG A 212 5.13 12.76 -4.22
CA ARG A 212 6.28 12.78 -3.29
C ARG A 212 5.95 12.16 -1.93
N ASN A 213 4.78 12.47 -1.37
CA ASN A 213 4.37 11.94 -0.07
C ASN A 213 4.07 10.44 -0.16
N ALA A 214 3.47 9.98 -1.26
CA ALA A 214 3.20 8.57 -1.52
C ALA A 214 4.49 7.77 -1.74
N GLU A 215 5.45 8.29 -2.53
CA GLU A 215 6.79 7.71 -2.68
C GLU A 215 7.47 7.57 -1.30
N LYS A 216 7.49 8.65 -0.51
CA LYS A 216 8.10 8.65 0.82
C LYS A 216 7.44 7.64 1.77
N ALA A 217 6.11 7.56 1.74
CA ALA A 217 5.35 6.63 2.56
C ALA A 217 5.63 5.18 2.15
N ALA A 218 5.56 4.85 0.85
CA ALA A 218 5.77 3.50 0.34
C ALA A 218 7.16 2.96 0.72
N GLU A 219 8.19 3.79 0.58
CA GLU A 219 9.57 3.40 0.88
C GLU A 219 9.90 3.35 2.37
N SER A 220 9.07 3.96 3.20
CA SER A 220 9.21 3.90 4.67
C SER A 220 8.64 2.62 5.27
N ILE A 221 7.82 1.88 4.52
CA ILE A 221 7.24 0.61 4.97
C ILE A 221 8.32 -0.47 4.84
N GLY A 222 8.84 -0.91 5.97
CA GLY A 222 9.86 -1.97 6.05
C GLY A 222 9.31 -3.36 5.71
N ASP A 223 10.22 -4.29 5.43
CA ASP A 223 9.92 -5.72 5.21
C ASP A 223 8.87 -6.01 4.13
N VAL A 224 8.82 -5.16 3.09
CA VAL A 224 8.01 -5.34 1.88
C VAL A 224 8.86 -5.03 0.65
N ARG A 225 8.80 -5.90 -0.35
CA ARG A 225 9.42 -5.63 -1.64
C ARG A 225 8.55 -4.63 -2.42
N LEU A 226 9.15 -3.54 -2.88
CA LEU A 226 8.47 -2.58 -3.74
C LEU A 226 8.03 -3.23 -5.08
N PRO A 227 6.86 -2.85 -5.63
CA PRO A 227 6.36 -3.41 -6.88
C PRO A 227 7.29 -3.15 -8.07
N ASP A 228 7.34 -4.07 -9.02
CA ASP A 228 8.25 -3.96 -10.18
C ASP A 228 7.94 -2.73 -11.04
N PHE A 229 6.66 -2.39 -11.26
CA PHE A 229 6.28 -1.19 -12.02
C PHE A 229 6.81 0.11 -11.37
N TYR A 230 6.90 0.14 -10.04
CA TYR A 230 7.43 1.28 -9.30
C TYR A 230 8.94 1.40 -9.51
N LEU A 231 9.65 0.28 -9.39
CA LEU A 231 11.09 0.20 -9.63
C LEU A 231 11.45 0.51 -11.09
N GLU A 232 10.65 0.05 -12.04
CA GLU A 232 10.79 0.38 -13.47
C GLU A 232 10.63 1.87 -13.73
N LYS A 233 9.63 2.51 -13.11
CA LYS A 233 9.44 3.96 -13.19
C LYS A 233 10.66 4.71 -12.67
N LEU A 234 11.16 4.33 -11.49
CA LEU A 234 12.35 4.97 -10.93
C LEU A 234 13.61 4.68 -11.78
N ASN A 235 13.68 3.54 -12.46
CA ASN A 235 14.78 3.21 -13.35
C ASN A 235 14.75 4.08 -14.62
N GLY A 236 13.55 4.31 -15.19
CA GLY A 236 13.38 5.29 -16.26
C GLY A 236 13.77 6.70 -15.83
N GLU A 237 13.52 7.09 -14.58
CA GLU A 237 14.01 8.36 -14.04
C GLU A 237 15.55 8.39 -13.97
N LEU A 238 16.22 7.31 -13.54
CA LEU A 238 17.68 7.21 -13.60
C LEU A 238 18.22 7.34 -15.02
N GLU A 239 17.59 6.70 -16.00
CA GLU A 239 17.99 6.79 -17.42
C GLU A 239 17.89 8.23 -17.93
N ASN A 240 16.81 8.93 -17.60
CA ASN A 240 16.62 10.35 -17.94
C ASN A 240 17.67 11.26 -17.28
N LEU A 241 17.98 11.04 -16.00
CA LEU A 241 19.03 11.78 -15.31
C LEU A 241 20.40 11.53 -15.95
N GLY A 242 20.70 10.27 -16.28
CA GLY A 242 21.94 9.89 -16.95
C GLY A 242 22.05 10.52 -18.35
N ARG A 243 20.93 10.58 -19.09
CA ARG A 243 20.85 11.24 -20.40
C ARG A 243 21.14 12.74 -20.31
N ILE A 244 20.58 13.45 -19.34
CA ILE A 244 20.85 14.88 -19.11
C ILE A 244 22.31 15.10 -18.68
N ALA A 245 22.83 14.26 -17.80
CA ALA A 245 24.21 14.39 -17.36
C ALA A 245 25.22 14.18 -18.52
N ALA A 246 24.92 13.24 -19.43
CA ALA A 246 25.72 13.00 -20.64
C ALA A 246 25.57 14.12 -21.68
N SER A 247 24.32 14.54 -21.94
CA SER A 247 23.94 15.57 -22.92
C SER A 247 22.99 16.59 -22.25
N PRO A 248 23.53 17.70 -21.72
CA PRO A 248 22.74 18.67 -20.95
C PRO A 248 21.58 19.30 -21.71
N ASP A 249 21.64 19.35 -23.04
CA ASP A 249 20.56 19.86 -23.87
C ASP A 249 19.32 18.94 -23.91
N ALA A 250 19.43 17.71 -23.39
CA ALA A 250 18.29 16.80 -23.24
C ALA A 250 17.19 17.37 -22.34
N VAL A 251 17.47 18.38 -21.48
CA VAL A 251 16.41 19.08 -20.72
C VAL A 251 15.39 19.80 -21.61
N HIS A 252 15.71 20.02 -22.89
CA HIS A 252 14.80 20.61 -23.87
C HIS A 252 14.02 19.56 -24.67
N ASP A 253 14.25 18.27 -24.42
CA ASP A 253 13.50 17.17 -25.01
C ASP A 253 12.14 17.00 -24.31
N ILE A 254 11.19 17.85 -24.70
CA ILE A 254 9.84 17.89 -24.11
C ILE A 254 9.03 16.60 -24.29
N LEU A 255 9.44 15.70 -25.20
CA LEU A 255 8.76 14.41 -25.40
C LEU A 255 9.12 13.41 -24.32
N HIS A 256 10.31 13.51 -23.75
CA HIS A 256 10.86 12.52 -22.83
C HIS A 256 11.18 13.09 -21.44
N ILE A 257 11.37 14.41 -21.32
CA ILE A 257 11.71 15.10 -20.09
C ILE A 257 10.63 16.14 -19.78
N SER A 258 9.79 15.84 -18.77
CA SER A 258 8.76 16.77 -18.32
C SER A 258 9.36 17.90 -17.45
N PRO A 259 8.74 19.09 -17.41
CA PRO A 259 9.09 20.14 -16.47
C PRO A 259 9.02 19.69 -14.99
N ASP A 260 8.05 18.85 -14.66
CA ASP A 260 7.89 18.29 -13.30
C ASP A 260 9.05 17.39 -12.91
N PHE A 261 9.59 16.62 -13.86
CA PHE A 261 10.78 15.81 -13.63
C PHE A 261 11.99 16.68 -13.28
N LEU A 262 12.23 17.75 -14.04
CA LEU A 262 13.32 18.69 -13.76
C LEU A 262 13.15 19.35 -12.39
N THR A 263 11.92 19.76 -12.07
CA THR A 263 11.57 20.35 -10.77
C THR A 263 11.80 19.36 -9.62
N LYS A 264 11.36 18.09 -9.78
CA LYS A 264 11.52 17.02 -8.80
C LYS A 264 13.00 16.79 -8.44
N TYR A 265 13.88 16.87 -9.44
CA TYR A 265 15.31 16.61 -9.27
C TYR A 265 16.17 17.88 -9.12
N GLY A 266 15.54 19.06 -9.05
CA GLY A 266 16.25 20.33 -8.84
C GLY A 266 17.17 20.72 -9.99
N ILE A 267 16.78 20.41 -11.23
CA ILE A 267 17.54 20.73 -12.44
C ILE A 267 16.99 22.03 -13.04
N ASP A 268 17.82 23.06 -13.08
CA ASP A 268 17.47 24.33 -13.70
C ASP A 268 17.66 24.24 -15.23
N LYS A 269 16.55 24.29 -15.96
CA LYS A 269 16.52 24.21 -17.42
C LYS A 269 17.31 25.35 -18.09
N ASN A 270 17.46 26.49 -17.43
CA ASN A 270 18.11 27.69 -17.97
C ASN A 270 19.57 27.84 -17.55
N ALA A 271 20.07 26.96 -16.68
CA ALA A 271 21.46 26.96 -16.24
C ALA A 271 22.42 26.58 -17.39
N SER A 272 23.71 26.88 -17.21
CA SER A 272 24.73 26.50 -18.19
C SER A 272 24.75 24.98 -18.42
N ALA A 273 25.26 24.54 -19.58
CA ALA A 273 25.36 23.10 -19.88
C ALA A 273 26.15 22.34 -18.79
N THR A 274 27.21 22.93 -18.25
CA THR A 274 28.00 22.35 -17.17
C THR A 274 27.18 22.23 -15.88
N GLU A 275 26.46 23.29 -15.49
CA GLU A 275 25.62 23.26 -14.28
C GLU A 275 24.49 22.23 -14.39
N ARG A 276 23.80 22.17 -15.53
CA ARG A 276 22.77 21.15 -15.82
C ARG A 276 23.33 19.74 -15.71
N SER A 277 24.52 19.50 -16.26
CA SER A 277 25.22 18.22 -16.16
C SER A 277 25.50 17.85 -14.70
N CYS A 278 26.04 18.79 -13.92
CA CYS A 278 26.34 18.58 -12.51
C CYS A 278 25.09 18.35 -11.65
N GLN A 279 24.01 19.10 -11.89
CA GLN A 279 22.73 18.92 -11.22
C GLN A 279 22.15 17.53 -11.50
N ALA A 280 22.15 17.10 -12.77
CA ALA A 280 21.68 15.78 -13.16
C ALA A 280 22.55 14.64 -12.62
N GLU A 281 23.89 14.78 -12.59
CA GLU A 281 24.78 13.81 -11.95
C GLU A 281 24.50 13.70 -10.44
N LYS A 282 24.32 14.82 -9.75
CA LYS A 282 23.97 14.83 -8.33
C LYS A 282 22.65 14.10 -8.08
N ALA A 283 21.60 14.46 -8.83
CA ALA A 283 20.29 13.82 -8.72
C ALA A 283 20.36 12.32 -9.04
N TYR A 284 21.14 11.92 -10.05
CA TYR A 284 21.36 10.51 -10.39
C TYR A 284 21.96 9.76 -9.21
N ARG A 285 23.01 10.31 -8.60
CA ARG A 285 23.70 9.69 -7.45
C ARG A 285 22.76 9.54 -6.24
N GLU A 286 21.94 10.55 -5.97
CA GLU A 286 20.96 10.50 -4.89
C GLU A 286 19.90 9.42 -5.14
N LEU A 287 19.38 9.32 -6.37
CA LEU A 287 18.40 8.29 -6.75
C LEU A 287 19.03 6.89 -6.79
N ASP A 288 20.27 6.76 -7.26
CA ASP A 288 21.02 5.49 -7.25
C ASP A 288 21.22 5.00 -5.81
N ALA A 289 21.63 5.89 -4.90
CA ALA A 289 21.76 5.57 -3.48
C ALA A 289 20.41 5.19 -2.85
N ARG A 290 19.31 5.85 -3.25
CA ARG A 290 17.94 5.49 -2.85
C ARG A 290 17.60 4.07 -3.31
N PHE A 291 17.87 3.73 -4.57
CA PHE A 291 17.70 2.37 -5.10
C PHE A 291 18.50 1.31 -4.34
N VAL A 292 19.76 1.59 -4.03
CA VAL A 292 20.62 0.68 -3.26
C VAL A 292 19.99 0.39 -1.90
N ARG A 293 19.48 1.40 -1.20
CA ARG A 293 18.78 1.21 0.08
C ARG A 293 17.53 0.36 -0.05
N MET A 294 16.72 0.57 -1.09
CA MET A 294 15.45 -0.13 -1.26
C MET A 294 15.57 -1.56 -1.78
N THR A 295 16.58 -1.83 -2.61
CA THR A 295 16.70 -3.10 -3.35
C THR A 295 17.91 -3.94 -2.95
N GLY A 296 18.88 -3.36 -2.24
CA GLY A 296 20.15 -4.01 -1.92
C GLY A 296 21.08 -4.21 -3.13
N ARG A 297 20.76 -3.63 -4.30
CA ARG A 297 21.61 -3.74 -5.49
C ARG A 297 22.93 -2.99 -5.32
N ARG A 298 23.92 -3.28 -6.18
CA ARG A 298 25.17 -2.49 -6.24
C ARG A 298 24.90 -1.09 -6.81
N PRO A 299 25.60 -0.04 -6.31
CA PRO A 299 25.53 1.29 -6.90
C PRO A 299 26.08 1.28 -8.34
N TYR A 300 25.49 2.10 -9.21
CA TYR A 300 25.87 2.21 -10.62
C TYR A 300 26.55 3.54 -10.96
N ALA A 301 26.35 4.56 -10.12
CA ALA A 301 26.76 5.92 -10.46
C ALA A 301 28.26 6.04 -10.78
N ASP A 302 29.13 5.41 -10.00
CA ASP A 302 30.58 5.55 -10.19
C ASP A 302 31.05 4.96 -11.52
N GLU A 303 30.61 3.74 -11.85
CA GLU A 303 30.92 3.09 -13.13
C GLU A 303 30.34 3.88 -14.31
N PHE A 304 29.09 4.34 -14.18
CA PHE A 304 28.40 5.10 -15.23
C PHE A 304 29.11 6.44 -15.53
N PHE A 305 29.42 7.25 -14.51
CA PHE A 305 30.06 8.54 -14.72
C PHE A 305 31.55 8.43 -15.07
N ALA A 306 32.24 7.37 -14.66
CA ALA A 306 33.58 7.06 -15.16
C ALA A 306 33.56 6.79 -16.66
N PHE A 307 32.59 5.98 -17.14
CA PHE A 307 32.40 5.73 -18.56
C PHE A 307 32.11 7.01 -19.34
N LEU A 308 31.25 7.89 -18.84
CA LEU A 308 30.93 9.16 -19.51
C LEU A 308 32.14 10.09 -19.64
N ARG A 309 33.03 10.16 -18.63
CA ARG A 309 34.25 10.96 -18.69
C ARG A 309 35.23 10.43 -19.75
N HIS A 310 35.48 9.12 -19.76
CA HIS A 310 36.36 8.49 -20.75
C HIS A 310 35.78 8.45 -22.17
N GLY A 311 34.45 8.38 -22.28
CA GLY A 311 33.75 8.49 -23.55
C GLY A 311 33.93 9.87 -24.19
N LYS A 312 33.97 10.95 -23.39
CA LYS A 312 34.27 12.31 -23.87
C LYS A 312 35.74 12.49 -24.27
N GLU A 313 36.67 11.83 -23.58
CA GLU A 313 38.11 11.84 -23.93
C GLU A 313 38.43 11.12 -25.25
N LYS A 314 37.59 10.16 -25.68
CA LYS A 314 37.78 9.38 -26.91
C LYS A 314 37.03 9.91 -28.14
N VAL A 315 36.41 11.11 -28.09
CA VAL A 315 35.73 11.72 -29.25
C VAL A 315 36.70 12.51 -30.16
N ALA A 316 37.99 12.53 -29.85
CA ALA A 316 39.00 12.68 -30.88
C ALA A 316 39.34 11.26 -31.39
N GLU A 317 38.93 10.98 -32.63
CA GLU A 317 39.12 9.74 -33.42
C GLU A 317 38.02 8.65 -33.42
N VAL A 318 37.28 8.70 -34.54
CA VAL A 318 36.82 7.61 -35.42
C VAL A 318 35.52 6.86 -35.06
N ASP A 319 34.57 7.10 -35.96
CA ASP A 319 33.32 6.43 -36.30
C ASP A 319 33.28 4.91 -36.03
N ARG A 320 32.37 4.46 -35.14
CA ARG A 320 31.83 3.07 -35.04
C ARG A 320 30.61 2.96 -34.10
N PRO A 321 29.78 1.89 -34.23
CA PRO A 321 28.32 1.97 -34.11
C PRO A 321 27.76 2.01 -32.68
N ARG A 322 26.54 2.57 -32.59
CA ARG A 322 25.73 2.80 -31.38
C ARG A 322 25.58 1.54 -30.51
N PRO A 323 25.75 1.62 -29.18
CA PRO A 323 25.51 0.49 -28.29
C PRO A 323 24.01 0.25 -28.12
N VAL A 324 23.59 -1.00 -28.36
CA VAL A 324 22.25 -1.51 -28.11
C VAL A 324 22.07 -1.68 -26.59
N HIS A 325 21.13 -0.94 -25.98
CA HIS A 325 20.69 -1.19 -24.61
C HIS A 325 20.11 -2.61 -24.50
N LYS A 326 20.69 -3.44 -23.63
CA LYS A 326 20.05 -4.69 -23.20
C LYS A 326 19.12 -4.38 -22.02
N PRO A 327 17.86 -4.86 -22.02
CA PRO A 327 17.01 -4.78 -20.83
C PRO A 327 17.55 -5.73 -19.77
N ILE A 328 18.06 -5.19 -18.66
CA ILE A 328 18.60 -5.98 -17.54
C ILE A 328 17.49 -6.18 -16.50
N LEU A 329 16.53 -7.04 -16.84
CA LEU A 329 15.69 -7.73 -15.87
C LEU A 329 15.92 -9.23 -16.06
N ARG A 330 16.91 -9.76 -15.35
CA ARG A 330 16.98 -11.18 -14.92
C ARG A 330 18.18 -11.36 -14.00
N ASN A 331 17.91 -11.77 -12.76
CA ASN A 331 18.91 -12.46 -11.95
C ASN A 331 19.40 -13.69 -12.74
N PRO A 332 20.71 -14.01 -12.74
CA PRO A 332 21.18 -15.25 -13.34
C PRO A 332 20.61 -16.46 -12.57
N PRO A 333 20.28 -17.57 -13.24
CA PRO A 333 19.83 -18.77 -12.55
C PRO A 333 20.95 -19.30 -11.65
N SER A 334 20.59 -19.66 -10.42
CA SER A 334 21.46 -20.31 -9.46
C SER A 334 22.07 -21.57 -10.09
N LYS A 335 23.41 -21.67 -10.06
CA LYS A 335 24.15 -22.84 -10.56
C LYS A 335 23.69 -24.09 -9.81
N GLY A 336 22.90 -24.93 -10.47
CA GLY A 336 22.53 -26.26 -10.01
C GLY A 336 23.75 -27.16 -9.84
N ARG A 337 23.74 -27.92 -8.74
CA ARG A 337 24.68 -29.02 -8.46
C ARG A 337 24.76 -29.98 -9.65
N LYS A 338 25.99 -30.35 -10.02
CA LYS A 338 26.28 -31.51 -10.88
C LYS A 338 25.73 -32.77 -10.19
N MET A 339 24.77 -33.44 -10.82
CA MET A 339 24.52 -34.85 -10.60
C MET A 339 25.50 -35.62 -11.49
N GLY A 340 26.38 -36.40 -10.86
CA GLY A 340 27.19 -37.41 -11.54
C GLY A 340 26.31 -38.60 -11.94
N ILE A 341 26.76 -39.26 -13.01
CA ILE A 341 26.15 -40.34 -13.79
C ILE A 341 25.67 -41.51 -12.92
#